data_AF-A0A0D0CCY4-F1
#
_entry.id   AF-A0A0D0CCY4-F1
#
_cell.length_a   1.000
_cell.length_b   1.000
_cell.length_c   1.000
_cell.angle_alpha   90.00
_cell.angle_beta   90.00
_cell.angle_gamma   90.00
#
_symmetry.space_group_name_H-M   'P 1'
#
loop_
_entity.id
_entity.type
_entity.pdbx_description
1 polymer ?
#
loop_
_entity_poly.entity_id
_entity_poly.type
_entity_poly.pdbx_seq_one_letter_code
_entity_poly.pdbx_strand_id
1 'polypeptide(L)' 'MMYCQKSDNLELVTIIDCVCADGTADIPACFIFKGAGKFPEWMEVDDDILIATSDNGWTDDECGFEWFRQCFIPHAQK' A
#
# COMPACT_ATOMS: atom_id res chain seq x y z
N MET A 1 22.84 -24.53 -13.53
CA MET A 1 22.85 -23.38 -12.59
C MET A 1 21.80 -22.40 -13.09
N MET A 2 20.67 -22.23 -12.38
CA MET A 2 19.68 -21.21 -12.73
C MET A 2 20.26 -19.84 -12.37
N TYR A 3 20.29 -18.92 -13.35
CA TYR A 3 20.64 -17.54 -13.08
C TYR A 3 19.51 -16.89 -12.29
N CYS A 4 19.78 -16.49 -11.04
CA CYS A 4 18.86 -15.68 -10.26
C CYS A 4 19.16 -14.22 -10.63
N GLN A 5 18.23 -13.57 -11.33
CA GLN A 5 18.37 -12.17 -11.70
C GLN A 5 18.51 -11.33 -10.42
N LYS A 6 19.65 -10.64 -10.27
CA LYS A 6 19.89 -9.70 -9.18
C LYS A 6 19.80 -8.30 -9.77
N SER A 7 18.77 -7.55 -9.36
CA SER A 7 18.69 -6.11 -9.62
C SER A 7 19.47 -5.40 -8.50
N ASP A 8 20.40 -4.53 -8.87
CA ASP A 8 21.09 -3.65 -7.92
C ASP A 8 20.21 -2.45 -7.49
N ASN A 9 19.04 -2.26 -8.13
CA ASN A 9 18.01 -1.33 -7.70
C ASN A 9 16.96 -2.07 -6.87
N LEU A 10 17.14 -2.07 -5.55
CA LEU A 10 16.09 -2.42 -4.61
C LEU A 10 15.30 -1.15 -4.30
N GLU A 11 14.11 -1.03 -4.89
CA GLU A 11 13.16 0.02 -4.53
C GLU A 11 12.36 -0.43 -3.31
N LEU A 12 12.17 0.47 -2.34
CA LEU A 12 11.34 0.22 -1.16
C LEU A 12 9.92 0.71 -1.43
N VAL A 13 8.95 -0.03 -0.89
CA VAL A 13 7.53 0.33 -0.87
C VAL A 13 7.11 0.38 0.58
N THR A 14 6.46 1.47 0.98
CA THR A 14 5.87 1.58 2.33
C THR A 14 4.47 1.00 2.30
N ILE A 15 4.11 0.22 3.31
CA ILE A 15 2.79 -0.41 3.44
C ILE A 15 2.17 0.05 4.76
N ILE A 16 0.91 0.48 4.71
CA ILE A 16 0.06 0.65 5.89
C ILE A 16 -0.88 -0.55 5.94
N ASP A 17 -0.86 -1.28 7.05
CA ASP A 17 -1.65 -2.50 7.25
C ASP A 17 -2.15 -2.58 8.70
N CYS A 18 -3.21 -3.35 8.93
CA CYS A 18 -3.80 -3.57 10.24
C CYS A 18 -4.14 -5.04 10.44
N VAL A 19 -3.66 -5.60 11.56
CA VAL A 19 -3.95 -6.96 11.99
C VAL A 19 -4.51 -6.96 13.41
N CYS A 20 -5.57 -7.74 13.61
CA CYS A 20 -6.19 -7.93 14.92
C CYS A 20 -5.38 -8.91 15.78
N ALA A 21 -5.55 -8.84 17.09
CA ALA A 21 -4.86 -9.73 18.03
C ALA A 21 -5.23 -11.22 17.86
N ASP A 22 -6.37 -11.52 17.25
CA ASP A 22 -6.82 -12.88 16.90
C ASP A 22 -6.24 -13.36 15.56
N GLY A 23 -5.45 -12.54 14.88
CA GLY A 23 -4.83 -12.84 13.59
C GLY A 23 -5.71 -12.55 12.37
N THR A 24 -6.92 -12.00 12.55
CA THR A 24 -7.73 -11.51 11.43
C THR A 24 -7.11 -10.25 10.81
N ALA A 25 -7.25 -10.09 9.50
CA ALA A 25 -6.67 -9.00 8.72
C ALA A 25 -7.63 -8.61 7.60
N ASP A 26 -8.88 -8.31 7.96
CA ASP A 26 -9.96 -8.00 7.01
C ASP A 26 -9.91 -6.55 6.50
N ILE A 27 -8.95 -5.75 6.98
CA ILE A 27 -8.74 -4.38 6.52
C ILE A 27 -7.76 -4.39 5.33
N PRO A 28 -8.16 -3.86 4.16
CA PRO A 28 -7.25 -3.74 3.03
C PRO A 28 -6.03 -2.83 3.34
N ALA A 29 -4.87 -3.22 2.83
CA ALA A 29 -3.64 -2.45 2.98
C ALA A 29 -3.60 -1.21 2.05
N CYS A 30 -2.75 -0.25 2.39
CA CYS A 30 -2.33 0.82 1.48
C CYS A 30 -0.88 0.62 1.06
N PHE A 31 -0.61 0.69 -0.24
CA PHE A 31 0.75 0.64 -0.81
C PHE A 31 1.18 2.04 -1.24
N ILE A 32 2.31 2.52 -0.70
CA ILE A 32 2.85 3.85 -0.97
C ILE A 32 4.14 3.71 -1.77
N PHE A 33 4.09 4.15 -3.02
CA PHE A 33 5.26 4.18 -3.90
C PHE A 33 5.94 5.54 -3.86
N LYS A 34 7.27 5.55 -3.96
CA LYS A 34 8.02 6.79 -4.13
C LYS A 34 7.77 7.37 -5.53
N GLY A 35 7.36 8.64 -5.59
CA GLY A 35 7.20 9.38 -6.84
C GLY A 35 6.01 10.33 -6.83
N ALA A 36 5.90 11.12 -7.90
CA ALA A 36 4.85 12.13 -8.06
C ALA A 36 3.54 11.57 -8.63
N GLY A 37 3.53 10.33 -9.10
CA GLY A 37 2.35 9.74 -9.71
C GLY A 37 2.52 8.27 -10.05
N LYS A 38 1.44 7.66 -10.51
CA LYS A 38 1.34 6.26 -10.89
C LYS A 38 0.69 6.13 -12.26
N PHE A 39 1.06 5.12 -13.02
CA PHE A 39 0.38 4.75 -14.26
C PHE A 39 -0.84 3.90 -13.90
N PRO A 40 -2.09 4.37 -14.10
CA PRO A 40 -3.29 3.64 -13.66
C PRO A 40 -3.38 2.24 -14.26
N GLU A 41 -2.94 2.09 -15.52
CA GLU A 41 -2.88 0.82 -16.25
C GLU A 41 -1.97 -0.24 -15.61
N TRP A 42 -1.04 0.16 -14.73
CA TRP A 42 -0.15 -0.77 -14.02
C TRP A 42 -0.68 -1.10 -12.62
N MET A 43 -1.70 -0.38 -12.18
CA MET A 43 -2.22 -0.41 -10.81
C MET A 43 -3.61 -1.07 -10.80
N GLU A 44 -3.73 -2.20 -11.50
CA GLU A 44 -4.93 -3.05 -11.51
C GLU A 44 -4.93 -3.93 -10.25
N VAL A 45 -5.61 -3.47 -9.21
CA VAL A 45 -5.81 -4.17 -7.93
C VAL A 45 -7.28 -4.14 -7.55
N ASP A 46 -7.64 -4.80 -6.45
CA ASP A 46 -8.97 -4.72 -5.87
C ASP A 46 -9.32 -3.26 -5.50
N ASP A 47 -10.55 -2.83 -5.75
CA ASP A 47 -11.02 -1.46 -5.51
C ASP A 47 -10.95 -1.06 -4.02
N ASP A 48 -10.96 -2.04 -3.12
CA ASP A 48 -10.83 -1.81 -1.68
C ASP A 48 -9.37 -1.52 -1.26
N ILE A 49 -8.37 -1.79 -2.12
CA ILE A 49 -6.95 -1.54 -1.88
C ILE A 49 -6.57 -0.13 -2.33
N LEU A 50 -5.99 0.65 -1.42
CA LEU A 50 -5.46 1.97 -1.77
C LEU A 50 -4.02 1.88 -2.28
N ILE A 51 -3.78 2.46 -3.46
CA ILE A 51 -2.43 2.72 -3.96
C ILE A 51 -2.17 4.23 -3.88
N ALA A 52 -1.19 4.63 -3.08
CA ALA A 52 -0.78 6.02 -2.92
C ALA A 52 0.65 6.25 -3.44
N THR A 53 1.01 7.52 -3.57
CA THR A 53 2.35 7.95 -3.97
C THR A 53 2.80 9.10 -3.07
N SER A 54 4.08 9.11 -2.67
CA SER A 54 4.68 10.23 -1.95
C SER A 54 6.08 10.54 -2.48
N ASP A 55 6.53 11.78 -2.37
CA ASP A 55 7.82 12.22 -2.93
C ASP A 55 9.02 11.44 -2.37
N ASN A 56 8.94 11.03 -1.10
CA ASN A 56 10.01 10.30 -0.40
C ASN A 56 9.72 8.80 -0.24
N GLY A 57 8.54 8.31 -0.62
CA GLY A 57 8.12 6.92 -0.48
C GLY A 57 7.70 6.51 0.92
N TRP A 58 7.61 7.46 1.87
CA TRP A 58 7.12 7.23 3.22
C TRP A 58 5.65 7.66 3.35
N THR A 59 5.01 7.20 4.42
CA THR A 59 3.69 7.68 4.82
C THR A 59 3.76 9.10 5.38
N ASP A 60 2.68 9.85 5.21
CA ASP A 60 2.40 11.14 5.82
C ASP A 60 0.94 11.19 6.29
N ASP A 61 0.54 12.33 6.86
CA ASP A 61 -0.81 12.53 7.39
C ASP A 61 -1.89 12.35 6.30
N GLU A 62 -1.61 12.73 5.06
CA GLU A 62 -2.54 12.60 3.93
C GLU A 62 -2.72 11.14 3.52
N CYS A 63 -1.62 10.40 3.36
CA CYS A 63 -1.63 8.97 3.06
C CYS A 63 -2.37 8.18 4.14
N GLY A 64 -2.07 8.48 5.42
CA GLY A 64 -2.70 7.84 6.56
C GLY A 64 -4.19 8.15 6.63
N PHE A 65 -4.58 9.41 6.42
CA PHE A 65 -5.97 9.83 6.42
C PHE A 65 -6.79 9.17 5.30
N GLU A 66 -6.26 9.11 4.07
CA GLU A 66 -6.98 8.49 2.96
C GLU A 66 -7.11 6.98 3.13
N TRP A 67 -6.08 6.29 3.63
CA TRP A 67 -6.21 4.87 4.00
C TRP A 67 -7.27 4.67 5.09
N PHE A 68 -7.29 5.53 6.10
CA PHE A 68 -8.28 5.44 7.18
C PHE A 68 -9.71 5.61 6.67
N ARG A 69 -9.91 6.58 5.77
CA ARG A 69 -11.22 6.91 5.18
C ARG A 69 -11.72 5.85 4.19
N GLN A 70 -10.84 5.36 3.30
CA GLN A 70 -11.23 4.51 2.18
C GLN A 70 -11.12 3.01 2.50
N CYS A 71 -10.13 2.60 3.31
CA CYS A 71 -9.89 1.19 3.61
C CYS A 71 -10.33 0.84 5.05
N PHE A 72 -9.83 1.55 6.07
CA PHE A 72 -10.03 1.16 7.46
C PHE A 72 -11.49 1.28 7.93
N ILE A 73 -12.09 2.47 7.87
CA ILE A 73 -13.43 2.73 8.41
C ILE A 73 -14.51 1.81 7.78
N PRO A 74 -14.55 1.61 6.44
CA PRO A 74 -15.56 0.75 5.82
C PRO A 74 -15.48 -0.72 6.23
N HIS A 75 -14.30 -1.19 6.66
CA HIS A 75 -14.06 -2.59 7.00
C HIS A 75 -14.07 -2.84 8.51
N ALA A 76 -13.67 -1.86 9.32
CA ALA A 76 -13.59 -1.98 10.78
C ALA A 76 -14.95 -1.94 11.51
N GLN A 77 -16.03 -1.57 10.83
CA GLN A 77 -17.39 -1.48 11.40
C GLN A 77 -18.26 -2.70 11.10
N LYS A 78 -17.72 -3.73 10.44
CA LYS A 78 -18.45 -4.95 10.08
C LYS A 78 -18.63 -5.90 11.27
#